data_AF-Q5M5Y9-F1
#
_entry.id   AF-Q5M5Y9-F1
#
_cell.length_a   1.000
_cell.length_b   1.000
_cell.length_c   1.000
_cell.angle_alpha   90.00
_cell.angle_beta   90.00
_cell.angle_gamma   90.00
#
_symmetry.space_group_name_H-M   'P 1'
#
loop_
_entity.id
_entity.type
_entity.pdbx_description
1 polymer ?
#
loop_
_entity_poly.entity_id
_entity_poly.type
_entity_poly.pdbx_seq_one_letter_code
_entity_poly.pdbx_strand_id
1 'polypeptide(L)' 'MTNNLLVLQSDFGLVDGAVSAMIGVALQEEPSLGVHHLTHDITPYNTFEASYRLFQTVEYWPKGTTFVFR' A
#
# COMPACT_ATOMS: atom_id res chain seq x y z
N MET A 1 0.01 16.64 -11.83
CA MET A 1 -1.07 15.66 -12.05
C MET A 1 -0.82 14.54 -11.07
N THR A 2 -1.74 14.36 -10.12
CA THR A 2 -1.78 13.16 -9.29
C THR A 2 -2.36 12.04 -10.13
N ASN A 3 -1.78 10.85 -10.03
CA ASN A 3 -2.25 9.69 -10.76
C ASN A 3 -3.15 8.93 -9.77
N ASN A 4 -4.25 8.33 -10.23
CA ASN A 4 -5.20 7.62 -9.35
C ASN A 4 -4.65 6.24 -8.93
N LEU A 5 -3.37 6.15 -8.57
CA LEU A 5 -2.70 4.92 -8.17
C LEU A 5 -2.38 4.98 -6.68
N LEU A 6 -2.86 3.97 -5.95
CA LEU A 6 -2.63 3.78 -4.53
C LEU A 6 -1.91 2.45 -4.32
N VAL A 7 -0.73 2.48 -3.72
CA VAL A 7 0.05 1.28 -3.40
C VAL A 7 0.06 1.08 -1.89
N LEU A 8 -0.44 -0.07 -1.44
CA LEU A 8 -0.58 -0.43 -0.04
C LEU A 8 0.54 -1.35 0.42
N GLN A 9 1.11 -1.04 1.57
CA GLN A 9 2.05 -1.89 2.30
C GLN A 9 1.59 -2.00 3.76
N SER A 10 1.61 -3.19 4.36
CA SER A 10 1.43 -3.30 5.82
C SER A 10 2.09 -4.51 6.46
N ASP A 11 2.05 -4.58 7.79
CA ASP A 11 2.44 -5.75 8.59
C ASP A 11 1.26 -6.62 9.11
N PHE A 12 0.03 -6.29 8.68
CA PHE A 12 -1.19 -7.00 9.06
C PHE A 12 -1.34 -8.43 8.53
N GLY A 13 -0.59 -8.81 7.51
CA GLY A 13 -0.86 -10.04 6.76
C GLY A 13 -2.16 -9.95 5.94
N LEU A 14 -2.52 -11.09 5.36
CA LEU A 14 -3.74 -11.27 4.55
C LEU A 14 -4.73 -12.27 5.18
N VAL A 15 -4.51 -12.62 6.45
CA VAL A 15 -5.28 -13.68 7.12
C VAL A 15 -6.66 -13.17 7.54
N ASP A 16 -6.77 -11.89 7.91
CA ASP A 16 -8.02 -11.28 8.35
C ASP A 16 -8.52 -10.19 7.39
N GLY A 17 -9.59 -9.49 7.80
CA GLY A 17 -10.23 -8.46 7.00
C GLY A 17 -9.54 -7.10 6.99
N ALA A 18 -8.39 -6.91 7.64
CA ALA A 18 -7.79 -5.58 7.81
C ALA A 18 -7.42 -4.94 6.46
N VAL A 19 -6.73 -5.66 5.59
CA VAL A 19 -6.36 -5.16 4.24
C VAL A 19 -7.61 -4.95 3.38
N SER A 20 -8.61 -5.84 3.49
CA SER A 20 -9.89 -5.68 2.80
C SER A 20 -10.62 -4.40 3.22
N ALA A 21 -10.60 -4.07 4.51
CA ALA A 21 -11.21 -2.84 5.03
C ALA A 21 -10.47 -1.60 4.53
N MET A 22 -9.13 -1.63 4.46
CA MET A 22 -8.34 -0.53 3.90
C MET A 22 -8.70 -0.25 2.44
N ILE A 23 -8.83 -1.29 1.61
CA ILE A 23 -9.26 -1.14 0.22
C ILE A 23 -10.68 -0.56 0.15
N GLY A 24 -11.60 -1.07 0.98
CA GLY A 24 -12.98 -0.60 1.02
C GLY A 24 -13.10 0.88 1.36
N VAL A 25 -12.33 1.37 2.33
CA VAL A 25 -12.28 2.81 2.68
C VAL A 25 -11.69 3.63 1.54
N ALA A 26 -10.60 3.18 0.91
CA ALA A 26 -10.01 3.90 -0.21
C ALA A 26 -10.99 4.07 -1.38
N LEU A 27 -11.73 3.02 -1.72
CA LEU A 27 -12.71 3.03 -2.81
C LEU A 27 -14.00 3.79 -2.47
N GLN A 28 -14.33 3.98 -1.18
CA GLN A 28 -15.42 4.86 -0.76
C GLN A 28 -15.10 6.34 -1.00
N GLU A 29 -13.84 6.73 -0.77
CA GLU A 29 -13.38 8.10 -0.96
C GLU A 29 -13.18 8.43 -2.45
N GLU A 30 -12.56 7.52 -3.22
CA GLU A 30 -12.39 7.69 -4.67
C GLU A 30 -12.55 6.33 -5.38
N PRO A 31 -13.73 6.07 -5.99
CA PRO A 31 -14.03 4.81 -6.66
C PRO A 31 -13.14 4.51 -7.88
N SER A 32 -12.50 5.52 -8.47
CA SER A 32 -11.61 5.35 -9.63
C SER A 32 -10.16 5.02 -9.28
N LEU A 33 -9.83 4.85 -7.98
CA LEU A 33 -8.49 4.48 -7.54
C LEU A 33 -8.10 3.08 -8.04
N GLY A 34 -6.97 3.01 -8.73
CA GLY A 34 -6.21 1.78 -8.93
C GLY A 34 -5.47 1.41 -7.65
N VAL A 35 -6.04 0.49 -6.88
CA VAL A 35 -5.45 0.00 -5.62
C VAL A 35 -4.56 -1.20 -5.92
N HIS A 36 -3.31 -1.13 -5.48
CA HIS A 36 -2.28 -2.14 -5.67
C HIS A 36 -1.60 -2.48 -4.34
N HIS A 37 -0.95 -3.63 -4.29
CA HIS A 37 -0.26 -4.12 -3.11
C HIS A 37 1.25 -4.16 -3.38
N LEU A 38 2.02 -3.62 -2.45
CA LEU A 38 3.46 -3.83 -2.41
C LEU A 38 3.75 -5.14 -1.67
N THR A 39 3.37 -5.21 -0.39
CA THR A 39 3.38 -6.44 0.40
C THR A 39 2.59 -6.22 1.69
N HIS A 40 2.01 -7.29 2.23
CA HIS A 40 1.40 -7.30 3.56
C HIS A 40 2.10 -8.26 4.53
N ASP A 41 3.25 -8.79 4.11
CA ASP A 41 4.00 -9.84 4.82
C ASP A 41 5.24 -9.26 5.52
N ILE A 42 5.13 -8.04 6.04
CA ILE A 42 6.20 -7.42 6.83
C ILE A 42 6.15 -8.01 8.23
N THR A 43 7.33 -8.30 8.79
CA THR A 43 7.43 -8.69 10.19
C THR A 43 6.79 -7.61 11.08
N PRO A 44 5.81 -7.94 11.94
CA PRO A 44 5.12 -6.94 12.75
C PRO A 44 6.06 -5.98 13.47
N TYR A 45 5.80 -4.69 13.34
CA TYR A 45 6.58 -3.58 13.92
C TYR A 45 8.01 -3.40 13.38
N ASN A 46 8.40 -4.12 12.31
CA ASN A 46 9.72 -3.98 11.70
C ASN A 46 9.78 -2.83 10.67
N THR A 47 10.02 -1.62 11.16
CA THR A 47 10.08 -0.41 10.32
C THR A 47 11.25 -0.42 9.33
N PHE A 48 12.36 -1.06 9.66
CA PHE A 48 13.50 -1.18 8.75
C PHE A 48 13.13 -2.02 7.53
N GLU A 49 12.56 -3.21 7.75
CA GLU A 49 12.08 -4.06 6.66
C GLU A 49 11.06 -3.31 5.80
N ALA A 50 10.07 -2.66 6.43
CA ALA A 50 9.08 -1.86 5.72
C ALA A 50 9.70 -0.78 4.82
N SER A 51 10.68 -0.03 5.33
CA SER A 51 11.37 1.01 4.57
C SER A 51 12.17 0.43 3.40
N TYR A 52 12.78 -0.73 3.60
CA TYR A 52 13.61 -1.38 2.60
C TYR A 52 12.76 -1.89 1.42
N ARG A 53 11.59 -2.49 1.71
CA ARG A 53 10.63 -2.92 0.68
C ARG A 53 10.11 -1.75 -0.16
N LEU A 54 9.82 -0.62 0.47
CA LEU A 54 9.42 0.60 -0.23
C LEU A 54 10.55 1.15 -1.11
N PHE A 55 11.76 1.25 -0.55
CA PHE A 55 12.94 1.73 -1.27
C PHE A 55 13.21 0.92 -2.55
N GLN A 56 13.06 -0.41 -2.47
CA GLN A 56 13.27 -1.30 -3.62
C GLN A 56 12.26 -1.10 -4.76
N THR A 57 11.07 -0.56 -4.48
CA THR A 57 9.95 -0.59 -5.43
C THR A 57 9.54 0.78 -5.95
N VAL A 58 9.79 1.85 -5.18
CA VAL A 58 9.28 3.20 -5.46
C VAL A 58 9.68 3.73 -6.85
N GLU A 59 10.88 3.40 -7.32
CA GLU A 59 11.41 3.88 -8.62
C GLU A 59 10.70 3.28 -9.84
N TYR A 60 10.00 2.15 -9.67
CA TYR A 60 9.27 1.50 -10.75
C TYR A 60 7.86 2.05 -10.95
N TRP A 61 7.38 2.88 -10.02
CA TRP A 61 6.05 3.47 -10.10
C TRP A 61 6.09 4.84 -10.77
N PRO A 62 5.07 5.18 -11.58
CA PRO A 62 5.02 6.48 -12.22
C PRO A 62 4.93 7.59 -11.17
N LYS A 63 5.54 8.74 -11.50
CA LYS A 63 5.47 9.95 -10.68
C LYS A 63 4.01 10.31 -10.38
N GLY A 64 3.69 10.60 -9.12
CA GLY A 64 2.34 10.92 -8.68
C GLY A 64 1.54 9.74 -8.11
N THR A 65 2.16 8.55 -8.02
CA THR A 65 1.64 7.40 -7.27
C THR A 65 1.68 7.69 -5.76
N THR A 66 0.60 7.35 -5.06
CA THR A 66 0.50 7.49 -3.60
C THR A 66 0.85 6.16 -2.94
N PHE A 67 1.82 6.17 -2.03
CA PHE A 67 2.19 5.00 -1.22
C PHE A 67 1.65 5.18 0.20
N VAL A 68 0.93 4.17 0.69
CA VAL A 68 0.41 4.14 2.07
C VAL A 68 0.99 2.92 2.79
N PHE A 69 1.53 3.17 3.97
CA PHE A 69 2.19 2.18 4.81
C PHE A 69 1.55 2.16 6.19
N ARG A 70 1.36 0.95 6.75
CA ARG A 70 0.94 0.74 8.13
C ARG A 70 1.72 -0.37 8.80
#